data_AF-A0AA35REL9-F1
#
_entry.id   AF-A0AA35REL9-F1
#
_cell.length_a   1.000
_cell.length_b   1.000
_cell.length_c   1.000
_cell.angle_alpha   90.00
_cell.angle_beta   90.00
_cell.angle_gamma   90.00
#
_symmetry.space_group_name_H-M   'P 1'
#
loop_
_entity.id
_entity.type
_entity.pdbx_description
1 polymer ?
#
loop_
_entity_poly.entity_id
_entity_poly.type
_entity_poly.pdbx_seq_one_letter_code
_entity_poly.pdbx_strand_id
1 'polypeptide(L)'
;MGTRMQARLAYFGVGVLAGVGAGAGYWRVYKQLELSDSLESRHKNTELPLEQRVFKYGRPESPFSSRTYTSHSVLYDHVHKVPLWSAEVITPQGISGPAKRGNSRFQPDPTILTRFSSGNADYLKSGWSRGHMTPAADCKHCQSAMDDSHYLTNIVPQDFNNNSG
;
A
#
# COMPACT_ATOMS: atom_id res chain seq x y z
N MET A 1 -35.45 15.21 -40.93
CA MET A 1 -35.67 15.62 -39.53
C MET A 1 -34.50 15.08 -38.72
N GLY A 2 -33.60 15.82 -38.09
CA GLY A 2 -33.44 17.25 -37.82
C GLY A 2 -32.29 17.36 -36.83
N THR A 3 -31.21 18.03 -37.24
CA THR A 3 -30.34 18.93 -36.46
C THR A 3 -29.99 18.61 -35.00
N ARG A 4 -28.67 18.58 -34.72
CA ARG A 4 -28.04 19.47 -33.72
C ARG A 4 -26.54 19.58 -33.95
N MET A 5 -26.20 20.65 -34.68
CA MET A 5 -24.91 21.29 -34.81
C MET A 5 -24.79 22.31 -33.67
N GLN A 6 -23.72 22.25 -32.86
CA GLN A 6 -23.10 23.35 -32.08
C GLN A 6 -21.74 22.83 -31.59
N ALA A 7 -20.60 23.52 -31.64
CA ALA A 7 -20.22 24.80 -32.19
C ALA A 7 -18.69 24.77 -32.21
N ARG A 8 -18.05 25.02 -33.34
CA ARG A 8 -16.72 25.63 -33.35
C ARG A 8 -16.76 26.77 -34.36
N LEU A 9 -16.84 27.96 -33.76
CA LEU A 9 -16.62 29.29 -34.33
C LEU A 9 -15.53 29.20 -35.41
N ALA A 10 -15.82 29.54 -36.66
CA ALA A 10 -15.95 30.90 -37.17
C ALA A 10 -14.62 31.67 -37.15
N TYR A 11 -13.88 31.59 -38.25
CA TYR A 11 -13.31 32.77 -38.90
C TYR A 11 -13.58 32.66 -40.40
N PHE A 12 -14.68 33.28 -40.79
CA PHE A 12 -15.00 33.67 -42.16
C PHE A 12 -14.04 34.78 -42.60
N GLY A 13 -13.60 34.77 -43.86
CA GLY A 13 -12.82 35.89 -44.41
C GLY A 13 -12.47 35.70 -45.88
N VAL A 14 -13.36 36.19 -46.74
CA VAL A 14 -13.27 36.29 -48.20
C VAL A 14 -11.94 36.93 -48.66
N GLY A 15 -11.40 36.43 -49.77
CA GLY A 15 -10.07 36.80 -50.28
C GLY A 15 -9.93 38.21 -50.85
N VAL A 16 -8.71 38.52 -51.28
CA VAL A 16 -8.32 39.36 -52.44
C VAL A 16 -6.79 39.37 -52.53
N LEU A 17 -6.30 39.24 -53.77
CA LEU A 17 -4.92 39.50 -54.19
C LEU A 17 -4.43 40.88 -53.70
N ALA A 18 -3.46 40.91 -52.78
CA ALA A 18 -2.67 42.11 -52.52
C ALA A 18 -1.28 41.77 -51.96
N GLY A 19 -0.30 41.67 -52.85
CA GLY A 19 1.11 41.94 -52.55
C GLY A 19 1.85 40.90 -51.68
N VAL A 20 3.09 40.62 -52.08
CA VAL A 20 4.05 39.75 -51.37
C VAL A 20 4.15 40.04 -49.86
N GLY A 21 3.83 41.26 -49.41
CA GLY A 21 3.81 41.66 -48.00
C GLY A 21 2.66 41.08 -47.14
N ALA A 22 1.43 40.97 -47.66
CA ALA A 22 0.31 40.41 -46.89
C ALA A 22 0.42 38.88 -46.77
N GLY A 23 0.92 38.23 -47.83
CA GLY A 23 1.25 36.79 -47.79
C GLY A 23 2.36 36.47 -46.78
N ALA A 24 3.37 37.33 -46.64
CA ALA A 24 4.41 37.17 -45.63
C ALA A 24 3.89 37.36 -44.20
N GLY A 25 2.97 38.32 -43.98
CA GLY A 25 2.29 38.51 -42.69
C GLY A 25 1.42 37.30 -42.32
N TYR A 26 0.60 36.84 -43.26
CA TYR A 26 -0.24 35.65 -43.09
C TYR A 26 0.60 34.39 -42.85
N TRP A 27 1.66 34.17 -43.62
CA TRP A 27 2.57 33.03 -43.44
C TRP A 27 3.30 33.07 -42.09
N ARG A 28 3.68 34.26 -41.59
CA ARG A 28 4.28 34.41 -40.26
C ARG A 28 3.28 34.05 -39.16
N VAL A 29 2.04 34.51 -39.25
CA VAL A 29 0.99 34.17 -38.28
C VAL A 29 0.68 32.68 -38.32
N TYR A 30 0.55 32.12 -39.53
CA TYR A 30 0.34 30.69 -39.73
C TYR A 30 1.48 29.84 -39.12
N LYS A 31 2.75 30.21 -39.39
CA LYS A 31 3.91 29.54 -38.79
C LYS A 31 3.99 29.73 -37.27
N GLN A 32 3.55 30.87 -36.74
CA GLN A 32 3.51 31.11 -35.29
C GLN A 32 2.51 30.17 -34.61
N LEU A 33 1.34 29.96 -35.22
CA LEU A 33 0.31 29.04 -34.74
C LEU A 33 0.74 27.58 -34.84
N GLU A 34 1.34 27.17 -35.97
CA GLU A 34 1.94 25.83 -36.10
C GLU A 34 3.04 25.60 -35.06
N LEU A 35 3.86 26.62 -34.80
CA LEU A 35 4.91 26.54 -33.80
C LEU A 35 4.31 26.41 -32.39
N SER A 36 3.28 27.19 -32.04
CA SER A 36 2.64 27.07 -30.72
C SER A 36 2.01 25.70 -30.51
N ASP A 37 1.31 25.16 -31.51
CA ASP A 37 0.72 23.81 -31.44
C ASP A 37 1.82 22.73 -31.31
N SER A 38 2.94 22.91 -32.02
CA SER A 38 4.10 22.02 -31.91
C SER A 38 4.78 22.10 -30.54
N LEU A 39 4.85 23.29 -29.92
CA LEU A 39 5.41 23.49 -28.60
C LEU A 39 4.50 22.92 -27.52
N GLU A 40 3.18 23.09 -27.62
CA GLU A 40 2.24 22.45 -26.70
C GLU A 40 2.28 20.92 -26.79
N SER A 41 2.37 20.36 -28.01
CA SER A 41 2.52 18.90 -28.18
C SER A 41 3.86 18.40 -27.66
N ARG A 42 4.96 19.13 -27.91
CA ARG A 42 6.27 18.81 -27.33
C ARG A 42 6.25 18.89 -25.81
N HIS A 43 5.65 19.92 -25.23
CA HIS A 43 5.53 20.06 -23.77
C HIS A 43 4.78 18.88 -23.16
N LYS A 44 3.66 18.47 -23.77
CA LYS A 44 2.92 17.24 -23.39
C LYS A 44 3.74 15.96 -23.57
N ASN A 45 4.69 15.93 -24.50
CA ASN A 45 5.54 14.77 -24.79
C ASN A 45 6.90 14.78 -24.07
N THR A 46 7.28 15.88 -23.41
CA THR A 46 8.60 16.04 -22.76
C THR A 46 8.50 15.80 -21.25
N GLU A 47 7.35 16.05 -20.64
CA GLU A 47 7.13 15.74 -19.24
C GLU A 47 6.81 14.25 -19.06
N LEU A 48 7.57 13.57 -18.19
CA LEU A 48 7.16 12.25 -17.70
C LEU A 48 5.71 12.35 -17.17
N PRO A 49 4.88 11.31 -17.34
CA PRO A 49 3.54 11.27 -16.78
C PRO A 49 3.53 11.74 -15.31
N LEU A 50 2.50 12.47 -14.89
CA LEU A 50 2.37 13.03 -13.53
C LEU A 50 2.69 11.98 -12.45
N GLU A 51 2.17 10.76 -12.61
CA GLU A 51 2.44 9.61 -11.75
C GLU A 51 3.95 9.32 -11.60
N GLN A 52 4.72 9.33 -12.68
CA GLN A 52 6.17 9.07 -12.65
C GLN A 52 6.95 10.23 -12.04
N ARG A 53 6.45 11.46 -12.14
CA ARG A 53 7.05 12.64 -11.50
C ARG A 53 6.80 12.66 -9.99
N VAL A 54 5.55 12.41 -9.60
CA VAL A 54 5.11 12.42 -8.20
C VAL A 54 5.71 11.22 -7.44
N PHE A 55 5.72 10.04 -8.06
CA PHE A 55 6.26 8.81 -7.46
C PHE A 55 7.65 8.45 -7.98
N LYS A 56 8.47 9.45 -8.32
CA LYS A 56 9.85 9.26 -8.81
C LYS A 56 10.70 8.34 -7.93
N TYR A 57 10.48 8.40 -6.61
CA TYR A 57 11.20 7.61 -5.61
C TYR A 57 10.36 6.47 -5.03
N GLY A 58 9.30 6.07 -5.73
CA GLY A 58 8.32 5.11 -5.26
C GLY A 58 7.17 5.75 -4.48
N ARG A 59 6.13 4.94 -4.25
CA ARG A 59 5.03 5.30 -3.36
C ARG A 59 5.45 5.00 -1.92
N PRO A 60 5.00 5.78 -0.93
CA PRO A 60 5.12 5.39 0.47
C PRO A 60 4.54 3.99 0.65
N GLU A 61 5.26 3.13 1.35
CA GLU A 61 4.76 1.82 1.69
C GLU A 61 3.60 1.93 2.68
N SER A 62 2.64 1.02 2.56
CA SER A 62 1.56 0.91 3.53
C SER A 62 2.12 0.68 4.93
N PRO A 63 1.57 1.33 5.98
CA PRO A 63 1.93 1.03 7.37
C PRO A 63 1.41 -0.35 7.82
N PHE A 64 0.66 -1.03 6.96
CA PHE A 64 0.11 -2.35 7.21
C PHE A 64 0.72 -3.38 6.26
N SER A 65 1.06 -4.55 6.79
CA SER A 65 1.48 -5.69 5.97
C SER A 65 0.80 -6.98 6.43
N SER A 66 0.35 -7.78 5.46
CA SER A 66 -0.19 -9.11 5.72
C SER A 66 0.94 -10.12 5.91
N ARG A 67 0.75 -11.04 6.86
CA ARG A 67 1.63 -12.19 7.10
C ARG A 67 0.79 -13.45 7.24
N THR A 68 1.28 -14.53 6.64
CA THR A 68 0.64 -15.84 6.71
C THR A 68 1.64 -16.82 7.30
N TYR A 69 1.20 -17.50 8.35
CA TYR A 69 1.95 -18.52 9.06
C TYR A 69 1.29 -19.89 8.86
N THR A 70 1.80 -20.90 9.55
CA THR A 70 1.31 -22.28 9.40
C THR A 70 -0.19 -22.43 9.74
N SER A 71 -0.70 -21.70 10.74
CA SER A 71 -2.08 -21.89 11.25
C SER A 71 -2.92 -20.63 11.32
N HIS A 72 -2.34 -19.48 11.02
CA HIS A 72 -3.04 -18.20 11.07
C HIS A 72 -2.44 -17.19 10.11
N SER A 73 -3.21 -16.15 9.82
CA SER A 73 -2.75 -14.95 9.14
C SER A 73 -3.01 -13.73 10.01
N VAL A 74 -2.17 -12.72 9.87
CA VAL A 74 -2.35 -11.43 10.54
C VAL A 74 -2.20 -10.28 9.54
N LEU A 75 -2.91 -9.19 9.77
CA LEU A 75 -2.55 -7.89 9.21
C LEU A 75 -1.88 -7.08 10.30
N TYR A 76 -0.58 -6.85 10.14
CA TYR A 76 0.26 -6.21 11.14
C TYR A 76 0.36 -4.70 10.92
N ASP A 77 0.23 -3.92 12.00
CA ASP A 77 0.42 -2.47 12.02
C ASP A 77 1.86 -2.13 12.42
N HIS A 78 2.64 -1.60 11.47
CA HIS A 78 4.04 -1.20 11.69
C HIS A 78 4.21 0.03 12.59
N VAL A 79 3.16 0.84 12.77
CA VAL A 79 3.16 2.04 13.61
C VAL A 79 2.91 1.64 15.07
N HIS A 80 1.86 0.86 15.31
CA HIS A 80 1.48 0.43 16.66
C HIS A 80 2.19 -0.85 17.12
N LYS A 81 2.87 -1.54 16.20
CA LYS A 81 3.63 -2.77 16.43
C LYS A 81 2.80 -3.94 16.99
N VAL A 82 1.55 -4.02 16.54
CA VAL A 82 0.54 -5.00 16.94
C VAL A 82 -0.29 -5.42 15.72
N PRO A 83 -0.95 -6.60 15.75
CA PRO A 83 -1.90 -6.97 14.70
C PRO A 83 -3.17 -6.11 14.75
N LEU A 84 -3.66 -5.69 13.58
CA LEU A 84 -5.02 -5.13 13.42
C LEU A 84 -6.07 -6.24 13.46
N TRP A 85 -5.77 -7.37 12.84
CA TRP A 85 -6.58 -8.58 12.91
C TRP A 85 -5.68 -9.82 12.86
N SER A 86 -6.22 -10.90 13.42
CA SER A 86 -5.71 -12.26 13.27
C SER A 86 -6.85 -13.16 12.82
N ALA A 87 -6.57 -14.10 11.92
CA ALA A 87 -7.54 -15.03 11.39
C ALA A 87 -6.96 -16.44 11.36
N GLU A 88 -7.72 -17.41 11.87
CA GLU A 88 -7.34 -18.82 11.92
C GLU A 88 -8.52 -19.72 11.59
N VAL A 89 -8.22 -20.98 11.25
CA VAL A 89 -9.23 -22.01 11.04
C VAL A 89 -9.00 -23.12 12.06
N ILE A 90 -9.94 -23.24 12.99
CA ILE A 90 -9.88 -24.23 14.05
C ILE A 90 -10.49 -25.54 13.56
N THR A 91 -9.72 -26.62 13.69
CA THR A 91 -10.16 -27.99 13.39
C THR A 91 -9.86 -28.91 14.57
N PRO A 92 -10.60 -30.02 14.76
CA PRO A 92 -10.30 -30.98 15.83
C PRO A 92 -8.86 -31.51 15.79
N GLN A 93 -8.31 -31.65 14.58
CA GLN A 93 -6.92 -32.03 14.37
C GLN A 93 -5.97 -30.89 14.75
N GLY A 94 -6.34 -29.64 14.48
CA GLY A 94 -5.51 -28.46 14.79
C GLY A 94 -5.21 -28.30 16.28
N ILE A 95 -6.24 -28.51 17.13
CA ILE A 95 -6.18 -28.35 18.59
C ILE A 95 -5.67 -29.59 19.34
N SER A 96 -5.34 -30.66 18.61
CA SER A 96 -4.78 -31.89 19.18
C SER A 96 -3.44 -32.19 18.54
N GLY A 97 -2.46 -32.64 19.32
CA GLY A 97 -1.16 -33.00 18.77
C GLY A 97 -0.01 -32.85 19.75
N PRO A 98 1.22 -33.13 19.28
CA PRO A 98 2.38 -33.26 20.14
C PRO A 98 3.01 -31.92 20.54
N ALA A 99 2.58 -30.79 19.96
CA ALA A 99 3.22 -29.50 20.21
C ALA A 99 3.06 -29.06 21.67
N LYS A 100 4.16 -28.56 22.24
CA LYS A 100 4.23 -28.16 23.66
C LYS A 100 4.58 -26.69 23.75
N ARG A 101 3.70 -25.91 24.39
CA ARG A 101 3.88 -24.46 24.58
C ARG A 101 5.20 -24.11 25.26
N GLY A 102 5.68 -24.96 26.19
CA GLY A 102 6.96 -24.75 26.87
C GLY A 102 8.19 -24.79 25.96
N ASN A 103 8.06 -25.30 24.72
CA ASN A 103 9.13 -25.30 23.73
C ASN A 103 9.14 -24.03 22.88
N SER A 104 8.07 -23.24 22.89
CA SER A 104 7.95 -22.00 22.14
C SER A 104 8.40 -20.82 23.00
N ARG A 105 8.93 -19.78 22.35
CA ARG A 105 9.36 -18.55 23.02
C ARG A 105 8.84 -17.34 22.26
N PHE A 106 8.37 -16.34 23.01
CA PHE A 106 8.05 -15.04 22.44
C PHE A 106 9.29 -14.43 21.81
N GLN A 107 9.18 -14.04 20.55
CA GLN A 107 10.28 -13.43 19.81
C GLN A 107 9.77 -12.49 18.71
N PRO A 108 10.54 -11.46 18.33
CA PRO A 108 10.23 -10.66 17.16
C PRO A 108 10.10 -11.55 15.91
N ASP A 109 9.14 -11.24 15.04
CA ASP A 109 9.04 -11.90 13.74
C ASP A 109 10.26 -11.51 12.87
N PRO A 110 11.06 -12.49 12.39
CA PRO A 110 12.25 -12.23 11.59
C PRO A 110 11.96 -11.58 10.22
N THR A 111 10.71 -11.62 9.76
CA THR A 111 10.27 -11.02 8.48
C THR A 111 9.87 -9.53 8.61
N ILE A 112 9.86 -8.99 9.84
CA ILE A 112 9.55 -7.60 10.11
C ILE A 112 10.86 -6.87 10.42
N LEU A 113 11.11 -5.75 9.73
CA LEU A 113 12.26 -4.90 10.01
C LEU A 113 12.26 -4.47 11.48
N THR A 114 13.41 -4.55 12.15
CA THR A 114 13.56 -4.30 13.59
C THR A 114 12.93 -2.99 14.06
N ARG A 115 13.01 -1.92 13.24
CA ARG A 115 12.42 -0.61 13.56
C ARG A 115 10.88 -0.65 13.71
N PHE A 116 10.21 -1.58 13.02
CA PHE A 116 8.77 -1.76 13.01
C PHE A 116 8.30 -2.98 13.82
N SER A 117 9.24 -3.72 14.39
CA SER A 117 8.94 -4.87 15.23
C SER A 117 8.88 -4.43 16.70
N SER A 118 8.01 -5.07 17.48
CA SER A 118 8.07 -5.00 18.95
C SER A 118 9.12 -5.98 19.46
N GLY A 119 9.70 -5.68 20.61
CA GLY A 119 10.67 -6.51 21.30
C GLY A 119 10.14 -7.00 22.64
N ASN A 120 10.70 -8.08 23.17
CA ASN A 120 10.35 -8.57 24.50
C ASN A 120 10.58 -7.53 25.61
N ALA A 121 11.54 -6.61 25.41
CA ALA A 121 11.80 -5.51 26.32
C ALA A 121 10.64 -4.51 26.42
N ASP A 122 9.83 -4.35 25.36
CA ASP A 122 8.66 -3.45 25.37
C ASP A 122 7.55 -3.98 26.29
N TYR A 123 7.48 -5.30 26.48
CA TYR A 123 6.50 -5.97 27.35
C TYR A 123 7.04 -6.20 28.77
N LEU A 124 8.35 -6.38 28.93
CA LEU A 124 8.95 -6.71 30.22
C LEU A 124 8.77 -5.55 31.21
N LYS A 125 8.11 -5.82 32.35
CA LYS A 125 7.82 -4.83 33.40
C LYS A 125 6.96 -3.63 32.95
N SER A 126 6.23 -3.75 31.84
CA SER A 126 5.32 -2.69 31.36
C SER A 126 4.01 -2.59 32.15
N GLY A 127 3.70 -3.60 32.98
CA GLY A 127 2.37 -3.77 33.58
C GLY A 127 1.39 -4.55 32.70
N TRP A 128 1.80 -4.93 31.48
CA TRP A 128 0.99 -5.70 30.54
C TRP A 128 1.61 -7.07 30.25
N SER A 129 0.75 -8.04 29.98
CA SER A 129 1.15 -9.37 29.51
C SER A 129 1.31 -9.39 27.98
N ARG A 130 1.88 -10.48 27.45
CA ARG A 130 1.92 -10.79 26.01
C ARG A 130 0.69 -11.63 25.67
N GLY A 131 -0.37 -10.97 25.21
CA GLY A 131 -1.64 -11.58 24.83
C GLY A 131 -1.59 -12.13 23.41
N HIS A 132 -1.97 -13.39 23.22
CA HIS A 132 -2.06 -13.98 21.88
C HIS A 132 -3.36 -13.57 21.20
N MET A 133 -3.31 -13.22 19.91
CA MET A 133 -4.51 -13.09 19.09
C MET A 133 -4.95 -14.45 18.53
N THR A 134 -4.03 -15.21 17.94
CA THR A 134 -4.18 -16.66 17.70
C THR A 134 -3.57 -17.44 18.86
N PRO A 135 -4.35 -18.15 19.68
CA PRO A 135 -3.85 -18.88 20.85
C PRO A 135 -2.93 -20.04 20.46
N ALA A 136 -1.85 -20.22 21.23
CA ALA A 136 -0.95 -21.36 21.06
C ALA A 136 -1.66 -22.73 21.20
N ALA A 137 -2.78 -22.79 21.93
CA ALA A 137 -3.57 -24.00 22.10
C ALA A 137 -4.26 -24.48 20.81
N ASP A 138 -4.48 -23.59 19.85
CA ASP A 138 -5.12 -23.92 18.58
C ASP A 138 -4.11 -24.45 17.53
N CYS A 139 -2.82 -24.34 17.84
CA CYS A 139 -1.70 -24.78 17.02
C CYS A 139 -1.05 -26.10 17.51
N LYS A 140 -1.80 -27.00 18.17
CA LYS A 140 -1.26 -28.21 18.81
C LYS A 140 -0.73 -29.27 17.83
N HIS A 141 -1.28 -29.31 16.63
CA HIS A 141 -0.91 -30.26 15.57
C HIS A 141 0.55 -30.17 15.12
N CYS A 142 1.18 -28.99 15.22
CA CYS A 142 2.53 -28.78 14.72
C CYS A 142 3.33 -27.83 15.63
N GLN A 143 4.57 -28.20 15.98
CA GLN A 143 5.41 -27.35 16.82
C GLN A 143 5.76 -26.03 16.10
N SER A 144 6.02 -26.05 14.78
CA SER A 144 6.30 -24.82 14.05
C SER A 144 5.10 -23.87 14.03
N ALA A 145 3.88 -24.39 13.92
CA ALA A 145 2.66 -23.59 14.02
C ALA A 145 2.51 -22.92 15.40
N MET A 146 2.85 -23.65 16.46
CA MET A 146 2.84 -23.10 17.81
C MET A 146 3.95 -22.07 18.02
N ASP A 147 5.13 -22.30 17.45
CA ASP A 147 6.22 -21.33 17.48
C ASP A 147 5.85 -20.05 16.72
N ASP A 148 5.19 -20.19 15.56
CA ASP A 148 4.66 -19.06 14.78
C ASP A 148 3.67 -18.22 15.61
N SER A 149 2.80 -18.85 16.42
CA SER A 149 1.86 -18.12 17.29
C SER A 149 2.55 -17.28 18.37
N HIS A 150 3.81 -17.55 18.69
CA HIS A 150 4.61 -16.78 19.65
C HIS A 150 5.41 -15.64 19.01
N TYR A 151 5.30 -15.41 17.70
CA TYR A 151 5.84 -14.19 17.10
C TYR A 151 5.08 -12.95 17.61
N LEU A 152 5.82 -11.89 17.93
CA LEU A 152 5.24 -10.67 18.48
C LEU A 152 4.30 -9.93 17.50
N THR A 153 4.28 -10.31 16.23
CA THR A 153 3.27 -9.90 15.24
C THR A 153 1.86 -10.42 15.53
N ASN A 154 1.74 -11.50 16.31
CA ASN A 154 0.47 -12.08 16.78
C ASN A 154 0.14 -11.64 18.23
N ILE A 155 0.93 -10.74 18.83
CA ILE A 155 0.85 -10.39 20.24
C ILE A 155 0.40 -8.95 20.45
N VAL A 156 -0.46 -8.75 21.45
CA VAL A 156 -0.86 -7.43 21.95
C VAL A 156 -0.53 -7.28 23.45
N PRO A 157 -0.29 -6.05 23.95
CA PRO A 157 -0.30 -5.79 25.38
C PRO A 157 -1.70 -6.07 25.94
N GLN A 158 -1.83 -7.09 26.77
CA GLN A 158 -3.13 -7.51 27.33
C GLN A 158 -3.07 -7.51 28.85
N ASP A 159 -4.15 -7.08 29.50
CA ASP A 159 -4.26 -7.11 30.97
C ASP A 159 -4.03 -8.55 31.47
N PHE A 160 -3.29 -8.68 32.57
CA PHE A 160 -2.91 -10.01 33.08
C PHE A 160 -4.13 -10.84 33.47
N ASN A 161 -5.11 -10.25 34.15
CA ASN A 161 -6.30 -10.98 34.60
C ASN A 161 -7.18 -11.35 33.41
N ASN A 162 -7.28 -10.48 32.40
CA ASN A 162 -8.01 -10.79 31.18
C ASN A 162 -7.34 -11.90 30.36
N ASN A 163 -6.01 -11.93 30.26
CA ASN A 163 -5.29 -12.95 29.48
C ASN A 163 -5.31 -14.33 30.16
N SER A 164 -5.42 -14.38 31.50
CA SER A 164 -5.40 -15.65 32.26
C SER A 164 -6.76 -16.07 32.86
N GLY A 165 -7.80 -15.29 32.65
CA GLY A 165 -9.15 -15.54 33.20
C GLY A 165 -9.98 -16.42 32.29
#